data_AF-A0AAD2K0G2-F1
#
_entry.id   AF-A0AAD2K0G2-F1
#
_cell.length_a   1.000
_cell.length_b   1.000
_cell.length_c   1.000
_cell.angle_alpha   90.00
_cell.angle_beta   90.00
_cell.angle_gamma   90.00
#
_symmetry.space_group_name_H-M   'P 1'
#
loop_
_entity.id
_entity.type
_entity.pdbx_description
1 polymer ?
#
loop_
_entity_poly.entity_id
_entity_poly.type
_entity_poly.pdbx_seq_one_letter_code
_entity_poly.pdbx_strand_id
1 'polypeptide(L)'
;MAPTITSALTIVLTTVPMLGKDNWAKFGKGFKVFLLGVDTLWVMGKGPKADESDQVALDRMLLPYLYTKIEEQYQPLLDDFESATATWAALKAHFEKSSMSTRMAARAELHSIPLLVMGFGLDHSLVIGSHDHLIPSDLITDHITDDI
;
A
#
# COMPACT_ATOMS: atom_id res chain seq x y z
N MET A 1 35.45 8.15 12.55
CA MET A 1 34.82 9.47 12.31
C MET A 1 33.34 9.26 12.59
N ALA A 2 32.69 10.02 13.47
CA ALA A 2 31.29 9.76 13.77
C ALA A 2 30.40 10.00 12.54
N PRO A 3 29.50 9.08 12.17
CA PRO A 3 28.64 9.26 11.02
C PRO A 3 27.73 10.47 11.23
N THR A 4 27.63 11.34 10.22
CA THR A 4 26.92 12.63 10.32
C THR A 4 25.92 12.77 9.18
N ILE A 5 24.67 13.06 9.52
CA ILE A 5 23.64 13.40 8.54
C ILE A 5 23.83 14.86 8.15
N THR A 6 24.25 15.10 6.91
CA THR A 6 24.48 16.45 6.38
C THR A 6 23.17 17.18 6.10
N SER A 7 23.19 18.52 6.17
CA SER A 7 22.02 19.38 5.89
C SER A 7 21.46 19.20 4.48
N ALA A 8 22.27 18.76 3.51
CA ALA A 8 21.77 18.43 2.17
C ALA A 8 20.83 17.20 2.19
N LEU A 9 21.09 16.22 3.05
CA LEU A 9 20.27 15.02 3.18
C LEU A 9 18.98 15.30 3.94
N THR A 10 18.97 16.27 4.85
CA THR A 10 17.72 16.71 5.52
C THR A 10 16.76 17.42 4.55
N ILE A 11 17.26 18.05 3.47
CA ILE A 11 16.41 18.57 2.38
C ILE A 11 15.70 17.42 1.65
N VAL A 12 16.37 16.29 1.41
CA VAL A 12 15.70 15.11 0.82
C VAL A 12 14.54 14.67 1.71
N LEU A 13 14.73 14.70 3.02
CA LEU A 13 13.69 14.36 3.98
C LEU A 13 12.49 15.32 3.92
N THR A 14 12.66 16.61 3.62
CA THR A 14 11.50 17.54 3.51
C THR A 14 10.55 17.14 2.37
N THR A 15 11.06 16.49 1.33
CA THR A 15 10.25 15.98 0.20
C THR A 15 9.45 14.72 0.54
N VAL A 16 9.80 14.04 1.64
CA VAL A 16 9.07 12.85 2.11
C VAL A 16 7.75 13.32 2.74
N PRO A 17 6.59 12.82 2.25
CA PRO A 17 5.30 13.17 2.85
C PRO A 17 5.24 12.67 4.29
N MET A 18 4.39 13.28 5.12
CA MET A 18 4.04 12.68 6.41
C MET A 18 3.36 11.33 6.21
N LEU A 19 3.71 10.33 7.00
CA LEU A 19 3.07 9.03 7.01
C LEU A 19 1.68 9.15 7.63
N GLY A 20 0.68 8.78 6.83
CA GLY A 20 -0.70 8.62 7.23
C GLY A 20 -1.26 7.27 6.77
N LYS A 21 -2.56 7.06 6.99
CA LYS A 21 -3.25 5.78 6.75
C LYS A 21 -3.01 5.18 5.36
N ASP A 22 -3.07 6.01 4.32
CA ASP A 22 -3.21 5.54 2.93
C ASP A 22 -1.99 5.80 2.04
N ASN A 23 -0.91 6.37 2.59
CA ASN A 23 0.23 6.85 1.79
C ASN A 23 1.54 6.10 2.01
N TRP A 24 1.47 4.92 2.67
CA TRP A 24 2.62 4.06 2.98
C TRP A 24 3.61 3.90 1.81
N ALA A 25 3.11 3.61 0.60
CA ALA A 25 3.96 3.37 -0.56
C ALA A 25 4.77 4.62 -0.96
N LYS A 26 4.16 5.80 -0.88
CA LYS A 26 4.81 7.08 -1.21
C LYS A 26 5.80 7.47 -0.12
N PHE A 27 5.38 7.37 1.14
CA PHE A 27 6.25 7.57 2.30
C PHE A 27 7.48 6.66 2.23
N GLY A 28 7.28 5.35 2.08
CA GLY A 28 8.35 4.37 2.11
C GLY A 28 9.33 4.51 0.96
N LYS A 29 8.87 4.90 -0.23
CA LYS A 29 9.75 5.23 -1.36
C LYS A 29 10.59 6.47 -1.07
N GLY A 30 10.00 7.54 -0.54
CA GLY A 30 10.71 8.76 -0.19
C GLY A 30 11.76 8.52 0.89
N PHE A 31 11.36 7.82 1.96
CA PHE A 31 12.25 7.52 3.07
C PHE A 31 13.40 6.59 2.65
N LYS A 32 13.16 5.64 1.73
CA LYS A 32 14.24 4.83 1.13
C LYS A 32 15.31 5.67 0.42
N VAL A 33 14.91 6.73 -0.30
CA VAL A 33 15.86 7.63 -0.97
C VAL A 33 16.70 8.40 0.06
N PHE A 34 16.07 8.86 1.14
CA PHE A 34 16.80 9.47 2.27
C PHE A 34 17.82 8.49 2.87
N LEU A 35 17.42 7.26 3.21
CA LEU A 35 18.32 6.24 3.77
C LEU A 35 19.45 5.82 2.82
N LEU A 36 19.22 5.85 1.51
CA LEU A 36 20.29 5.64 0.53
C LEU A 36 21.31 6.77 0.59
N GLY A 37 20.88 8.01 0.78
CA GLY A 37 21.77 9.17 0.86
C GLY A 37 22.64 9.20 2.13
N VAL A 38 22.17 8.60 3.23
CA VAL A 38 22.93 8.47 4.48
C VAL A 38 23.66 7.11 4.60
N ASP A 39 23.58 6.26 3.57
CA ASP A 39 24.15 4.90 3.54
C ASP A 39 23.66 3.97 4.67
N THR A 40 22.37 4.05 5.00
CA THR A 40 21.75 3.26 6.09
C THR A 40 20.57 2.42 5.62
N LEU A 41 20.65 1.88 4.40
CA LEU A 41 19.59 0.99 3.86
C LEU A 41 19.35 -0.25 4.75
N TRP A 42 20.32 -0.61 5.60
CA TRP A 42 20.23 -1.76 6.49
C TRP A 42 19.11 -1.64 7.53
N VAL A 43 18.65 -0.41 7.83
CA VAL A 43 17.43 -0.15 8.65
C VAL A 43 16.19 -0.78 8.03
N MET A 44 16.16 -0.90 6.69
CA MET A 44 15.09 -1.60 5.95
C MET A 44 15.40 -3.09 5.72
N GLY A 45 16.43 -3.64 6.37
CA GLY A 45 16.94 -4.99 6.13
C GLY A 45 17.63 -5.16 4.78
N LYS A 46 18.18 -4.08 4.20
CA LYS A 46 18.80 -4.11 2.86
C LYS A 46 20.23 -3.56 2.87
N GLY A 47 21.11 -4.11 2.05
CA GLY A 47 22.48 -3.60 1.92
C GLY A 47 23.40 -4.02 3.07
N PRO A 48 24.68 -3.61 2.99
CA PRO A 48 25.68 -3.95 4.00
C PRO A 48 25.38 -3.24 5.32
N LYS A 49 25.65 -3.93 6.44
CA LYS A 49 25.64 -3.30 7.77
C LYS A 49 26.97 -2.56 7.96
N ALA A 50 26.90 -1.39 8.58
CA ALA A 50 28.08 -0.73 9.14
C ALA A 50 28.66 -1.56 10.30
N ASP A 51 29.82 -1.15 10.79
CA ASP A 51 30.36 -1.66 12.04
C ASP A 51 29.36 -1.45 13.18
N GLU A 52 29.33 -2.36 14.15
CA GLU A 52 28.28 -2.43 15.18
C GLU A 52 28.12 -1.12 15.97
N SER A 53 29.22 -0.43 16.29
CA SER A 53 29.19 0.86 16.98
C SER A 53 28.55 1.96 16.15
N ASP A 54 28.88 2.02 14.86
CA ASP A 54 28.35 3.03 13.93
C ASP A 54 26.90 2.73 13.59
N GLN A 55 26.53 1.45 13.54
CA GLN A 55 25.15 1.01 13.36
C GLN A 55 24.26 1.52 14.50
N VAL A 56 24.65 1.32 15.76
CA VAL A 56 23.88 1.79 16.92
C VAL A 56 23.76 3.32 16.94
N ALA A 57 24.85 4.03 16.64
CA ALA A 57 24.84 5.49 16.59
C ALA A 57 23.91 6.02 15.49
N LEU A 58 24.00 5.47 14.28
CA LEU A 58 23.15 5.83 13.15
C LEU A 58 21.69 5.49 13.38
N ASP A 59 21.41 4.31 13.96
CA ASP A 59 20.04 3.90 14.24
C ASP A 59 19.34 4.88 15.19
N ARG A 60 20.03 5.27 16.28
CA ARG A 60 19.54 6.28 17.22
C ARG A 60 19.39 7.66 16.59
N MET A 61 20.31 8.03 15.70
CA MET A 61 20.21 9.30 14.97
C MET A 61 19.04 9.34 14.00
N LEU A 62 18.63 8.21 13.43
CA LEU A 62 17.55 8.13 12.44
C LEU A 62 16.16 8.17 13.07
N LEU A 63 16.02 7.74 14.33
CA LEU A 63 14.74 7.64 15.02
C LEU A 63 13.97 8.99 15.05
N PRO A 64 14.58 10.14 15.43
CA PRO A 64 13.90 11.44 15.37
C PRO A 64 13.43 11.81 13.96
N TYR A 65 14.21 11.52 12.92
CA TYR A 65 13.82 11.79 11.54
C TYR A 65 12.63 10.95 11.11
N LEU A 66 12.53 9.72 11.59
CA LEU A 66 11.36 8.87 11.39
C LEU A 66 10.13 9.48 12.08
N TYR A 67 10.28 9.82 13.37
CA TYR A 67 9.21 10.37 14.21
C TYR A 67 8.62 11.67 13.63
N THR A 68 9.48 12.60 13.18
CA THR A 68 9.05 13.89 12.58
C THR A 68 8.22 13.73 11.29
N LYS A 69 8.23 12.54 10.69
CA LYS A 69 7.50 12.25 9.45
C LYS A 69 6.31 11.35 9.66
N ILE A 70 5.78 11.24 10.87
CA ILE A 70 4.62 10.40 11.19
C ILE A 70 3.54 11.26 11.83
N GLU A 71 2.32 11.20 11.28
CA GLU A 71 1.20 12.00 11.78
C GLU A 71 1.01 11.75 13.27
N GLU A 72 0.66 12.80 14.01
CA GLU A 72 0.58 12.80 15.48
C GLU A 72 -0.30 11.66 16.01
N GLN A 73 -1.40 11.35 15.34
CA GLN A 73 -2.30 10.24 15.67
C GLN A 73 -1.64 8.84 15.66
N TYR A 74 -0.51 8.68 14.97
CA TYR A 74 0.24 7.43 14.87
C TYR A 74 1.55 7.43 15.66
N GLN A 75 1.95 8.56 16.26
CA GLN A 75 3.15 8.65 17.09
C GLN A 75 3.09 7.76 18.34
N PRO A 76 1.95 7.55 19.02
CA PRO A 76 1.87 6.63 20.17
C PRO A 76 2.20 5.17 19.81
N LEU A 77 2.10 4.79 18.53
CA LEU A 77 2.52 3.47 18.07
C LEU A 77 4.04 3.29 18.12
N LEU A 78 4.79 4.36 18.38
CA LEU A 78 6.25 4.41 18.30
C LEU A 78 6.93 4.63 19.64
N ASP A 79 6.18 5.00 20.69
CA ASP A 79 6.73 5.41 21.98
C ASP A 79 7.55 4.30 22.66
N ASP A 80 7.26 3.03 22.33
CA ASP A 80 7.96 1.86 22.87
C ASP A 80 9.23 1.47 22.11
N PHE A 81 9.56 2.13 20.99
CA PHE A 81 10.69 1.73 20.15
C PHE A 81 11.91 2.63 20.33
N GLU A 82 13.00 2.04 20.82
CA GLU A 82 14.28 2.73 21.01
C GLU A 82 15.19 2.73 19.77
N SER A 83 14.71 2.17 18.65
CA SER A 83 15.53 1.89 17.47
C SER A 83 14.78 2.22 16.18
N ALA A 84 15.44 2.89 15.24
CA ALA A 84 14.86 3.24 13.94
C ALA A 84 14.55 1.98 13.12
N THR A 85 15.37 0.94 13.24
CA THR A 85 15.14 -0.37 12.61
C THR A 85 13.87 -1.03 13.12
N ALA A 86 13.65 -1.08 14.44
CA ALA A 86 12.43 -1.66 15.00
C ALA A 86 11.20 -0.83 14.66
N THR A 87 11.33 0.50 14.76
CA THR A 87 10.27 1.45 14.38
C THR A 87 9.87 1.26 12.92
N TRP A 88 10.84 1.17 12.00
CA TRP A 88 10.57 0.93 10.58
C TRP A 88 9.84 -0.40 10.35
N ALA A 89 10.25 -1.47 11.04
CA ALA A 89 9.61 -2.78 10.95
C ALA A 89 8.15 -2.74 11.43
N ALA A 90 7.89 -2.05 12.55
CA ALA A 90 6.55 -1.88 13.11
C ALA A 90 5.63 -1.08 12.17
N LEU A 91 6.11 0.05 11.66
CA LEU A 91 5.38 0.85 10.68
C LEU A 91 5.07 0.05 9.42
N LYS A 92 6.04 -0.70 8.92
CA LYS A 92 5.83 -1.58 7.77
C LYS A 92 4.74 -2.60 8.05
N ALA A 93 4.80 -3.28 9.19
CA ALA A 93 3.77 -4.27 9.56
C ALA A 93 2.37 -3.65 9.63
N HIS A 94 2.24 -2.43 10.18
CA HIS A 94 0.96 -1.75 10.37
C HIS A 94 0.38 -1.17 9.07
N PHE A 95 1.19 -0.42 8.31
CA PHE A 95 0.71 0.37 7.17
C PHE A 95 0.80 -0.36 5.83
N GLU A 96 1.70 -1.33 5.66
CA GLU A 96 1.80 -2.09 4.41
C GLU A 96 0.53 -2.90 4.16
N LYS A 97 0.04 -3.59 5.20
CA LYS A 97 -1.20 -4.38 5.15
C LYS A 97 -2.42 -3.52 4.82
N SER A 98 -2.51 -2.35 5.46
CA SER A 98 -3.60 -1.39 5.29
C SER A 98 -3.61 -0.80 3.87
N SER A 99 -2.44 -0.41 3.36
CA SER A 99 -2.32 0.13 1.99
C SER A 99 -2.57 -0.91 0.90
N MET A 100 -2.30 -2.19 1.16
CA MET A 100 -2.54 -3.26 0.19
C MET A 100 -4.04 -3.47 -0.05
N SER A 101 -4.86 -3.40 1.01
CA SER A 101 -6.32 -3.45 0.91
C SER A 101 -6.86 -2.30 0.05
N THR A 102 -6.42 -1.07 0.30
CA THR A 102 -6.80 0.11 -0.48
C THR A 102 -6.38 -0.01 -1.95
N ARG A 103 -5.18 -0.55 -2.23
CA ARG A 103 -4.71 -0.79 -3.61
C ARG A 103 -5.50 -1.87 -4.33
N MET A 104 -5.97 -2.90 -3.62
CA MET A 104 -6.83 -3.94 -4.18
C MET A 104 -8.22 -3.39 -4.49
N ALA A 105 -8.80 -2.59 -3.59
CA ALA A 105 -10.07 -1.91 -3.81
C ALA A 105 -10.02 -0.97 -5.03
N ALA A 106 -8.99 -0.12 -5.12
CA ALA A 106 -8.81 0.78 -6.26
C ALA A 106 -8.60 0.01 -7.59
N ARG A 107 -7.93 -1.14 -7.56
CA ARG A 107 -7.79 -2.01 -8.75
C ARG A 107 -9.13 -2.64 -9.15
N ALA A 108 -9.91 -3.11 -8.18
CA ALA A 108 -11.25 -3.65 -8.45
C ALA A 108 -12.18 -2.58 -9.06
N GLU A 109 -12.11 -1.35 -8.55
CA GLU A 109 -12.89 -0.21 -9.07
C GLU A 109 -12.49 0.15 -10.50
N LEU A 110 -11.19 0.15 -10.84
CA LEU A 110 -10.71 0.37 -12.21
C LEU A 110 -11.24 -0.67 -13.21
N HIS A 111 -11.34 -1.94 -12.79
CA HIS A 111 -11.91 -3.01 -13.63
C HIS A 111 -13.45 -2.95 -13.71
N SER A 112 -14.11 -2.16 -12.86
CA SER A 112 -15.56 -1.97 -12.86
C SER A 112 -16.02 -0.77 -13.68
N ILE A 113 -15.11 0.02 -14.28
CA ILE A 113 -15.46 1.11 -15.19
C ILE A 113 -15.94 0.49 -16.52
N PRO A 114 -17.24 0.55 -16.88
CA PRO A 114 -17.67 0.16 -18.21
C PRO A 114 -17.04 1.12 -19.23
N LEU A 115 -16.35 0.56 -20.23
CA LEU A 115 -15.93 1.26 -21.44
C LEU A 115 -17.18 1.67 -22.24
N LEU A 116 -17.86 2.73 -21.80
CA LEU A 116 -19.05 3.24 -22.48
C LEU A 116 -18.99 4.75 -22.46
N VAL A 117 -18.26 5.31 -23.42
CA VAL A 117 -18.68 6.38 -24.35
C VAL A 117 -17.47 6.72 -25.23
N MET A 118 -17.39 6.09 -26.40
CA MET A 118 -17.06 6.82 -27.63
C MET A 118 -18.09 6.39 -28.67
N GLY A 119 -19.23 7.08 -28.65
CA GLY A 119 -20.19 7.04 -29.73
C GLY A 119 -19.63 7.83 -30.92
N PHE A 120 -19.29 7.12 -31.99
CA PHE A 120 -19.40 7.62 -33.36
C PHE A 120 -20.09 6.52 -34.16
N GLY A 121 -21.26 6.87 -34.68
CA GLY A 121 -22.18 5.93 -35.30
C GLY A 121 -21.66 5.35 -36.62
N LEU A 122 -22.05 4.12 -36.87
CA LEU A 122 -22.43 3.66 -38.20
C LEU A 122 -23.68 2.79 -38.04
N ASP A 123 -24.79 3.40 -38.42
CA ASP A 123 -25.98 2.73 -38.89
C ASP A 123 -25.60 1.84 -40.09
N HIS A 124 -25.94 0.55 -40.04
CA HIS A 124 -26.38 -0.24 -41.18
C HIS A 124 -26.87 -1.62 -40.67
N SER A 125 -28.17 -1.67 -40.38
CA SER A 125 -29.09 -2.77 -40.69
C SER A 125 -28.54 -4.21 -40.81
N LEU A 126 -28.94 -5.09 -39.89
CA LEU A 126 -29.36 -6.45 -40.27
C LEU A 126 -30.57 -6.88 -39.43
N VAL A 127 -31.74 -6.74 -40.07
CA VAL A 127 -33.03 -7.28 -39.63
C VAL A 127 -33.04 -8.78 -39.92
N ILE A 128 -33.16 -9.63 -38.90
CA ILE A 128 -33.77 -10.96 -39.05
C ILE A 128 -34.68 -11.22 -37.83
N GLY A 129 -35.99 -11.10 -38.08
CA GLY A 129 -36.98 -12.12 -37.72
C GLY A 129 -37.28 -12.35 -36.23
N SER A 130 -38.31 -11.67 -35.75
CA SER A 130 -39.19 -12.12 -34.66
C SER A 130 -39.67 -13.56 -34.88
N HIS A 131 -39.71 -14.37 -33.81
CA HIS A 131 -40.87 -15.20 -33.45
C HIS A 131 -40.80 -15.55 -31.96
N ASP A 132 -41.83 -15.11 -31.25
CA ASP A 132 -42.22 -15.52 -29.91
C ASP A 132 -42.31 -17.05 -29.78
N HIS A 133 -41.93 -17.58 -28.62
CA HIS A 133 -42.84 -18.43 -27.84
C HIS A 133 -42.32 -18.71 -26.42
N LEU A 134 -43.02 -18.10 -25.47
CA LEU A 134 -43.22 -18.55 -24.09
C LEU A 134 -43.85 -19.95 -24.07
N ILE A 135 -43.27 -20.93 -23.38
CA ILE A 135 -44.02 -22.01 -22.68
C ILE A 135 -43.20 -22.45 -21.44
N PRO A 136 -43.79 -23.06 -20.39
CA PRO A 136 -44.26 -22.36 -19.20
C PRO A 136 -43.77 -22.99 -17.88
N SER A 137 -44.00 -22.29 -16.77
CA SER A 137 -43.98 -22.85 -15.42
C SER A 137 -45.13 -23.84 -15.25
N ASP A 138 -44.84 -25.12 -15.10
CA ASP A 138 -45.65 -26.11 -14.38
C ASP A 138 -44.95 -27.49 -14.41
N LEU A 139 -44.19 -27.80 -13.36
CA LEU A 139 -44.14 -29.16 -12.81
C LEU A 139 -43.56 -29.12 -11.38
N ILE A 140 -44.44 -28.83 -10.42
CA ILE A 140 -44.30 -29.33 -9.07
C ILE A 140 -44.89 -30.74 -9.08
N THR A 141 -44.10 -31.74 -8.72
CA THR A 141 -44.62 -32.89 -7.99
C THR A 141 -43.54 -33.48 -7.10
N ASP A 142 -43.83 -33.39 -5.80
CA ASP A 142 -43.27 -34.19 -4.72
C ASP A 142 -43.14 -35.67 -5.08
N HIS A 143 -42.02 -36.29 -4.70
CA HIS A 143 -42.14 -37.58 -4.02
C HIS A 143 -40.98 -37.81 -3.04
N ILE A 144 -41.34 -37.77 -1.77
CA ILE A 144 -40.65 -38.38 -0.63
C ILE A 144 -40.97 -39.88 -0.65
N THR A 145 -39.94 -40.72 -0.59
CA THR A 145 -39.89 -42.10 -0.07
C THR A 145 -38.38 -42.40 0.07
N ASP A 146 -37.75 -42.46 1.24
CA ASP A 146 -37.90 -43.39 2.39
C ASP A 146 -37.80 -44.89 2.03
N ASP A 147 -36.99 -45.61 2.83
CA ASP A 147 -36.64 -47.05 2.82
C ASP A 147 -35.71 -47.55 1.68
N ILE A 148 -34.56 -48.25 1.88
CA ILE A 148 -34.05 -49.16 2.93
C ILE A 148 -32.51 -49.01 3.04
#